data_AF-A0A523TDQ1-F1
#
_entry.id   AF-A0A523TDQ1-F1
#
_cell.length_a   1.000
_cell.length_b   1.000
_cell.length_c   1.000
_cell.angle_alpha   90.00
_cell.angle_beta   90.00
_cell.angle_gamma   90.00
#
_symmetry.space_group_name_H-M   'P 1'
#
loop_
_entity.id
_entity.type
_entity.pdbx_description
1 polymer ?
#
loop_
_entity_poly.entity_id
_entity_poly.type
_entity_poly.pdbx_seq_one_letter_code
_entity_poly.pdbx_strand_id
1 'polypeptide(L)'
;MEFPFESMEPIIEELGLSICFDTGHLLAGFSGEISVLDFVERYYDRIVELHLHDGAFPRIDHKSLGKHDLPVKDLLLELHKKNFKGPLVFELTLQEALESMEYIKEHVPEVLK
;
A
#
# COMPACT_ATOMS: atom_id res chain seq x y z
N MET A 1 1.27 2.16 -18.96
CA MET A 1 2.49 1.33 -19.06
C MET A 1 2.38 0.30 -17.96
N GLU A 2 2.62 -0.97 -18.25
CA GLU A 2 2.67 -2.05 -17.25
C GLU A 2 4.11 -2.37 -16.97
N PHE A 3 4.46 -2.49 -15.69
CA PHE A 3 5.82 -2.75 -15.27
C PHE A 3 5.79 -3.77 -14.13
N PRO A 4 5.79 -5.08 -14.44
CA PRO A 4 5.68 -6.13 -13.44
C PRO A 4 6.75 -5.98 -12.36
N PHE A 5 6.35 -5.96 -11.09
CA PHE A 5 7.27 -5.70 -10.00
C PHE A 5 8.40 -6.72 -9.93
N GLU A 6 8.13 -7.97 -10.31
CA GLU A 6 9.12 -9.05 -10.35
C GLU A 6 10.33 -8.72 -11.23
N SER A 7 10.16 -7.86 -12.25
CA SER A 7 11.26 -7.40 -13.09
C SER A 7 12.24 -6.48 -12.35
N MET A 8 11.82 -5.88 -11.22
CA MET A 8 12.68 -5.04 -10.36
C MET A 8 13.41 -5.82 -9.28
N GLU A 9 12.97 -7.03 -8.93
CA GLU A 9 13.59 -7.81 -7.84
C GLU A 9 15.11 -7.95 -8.00
N PRO A 10 15.67 -8.31 -9.17
CA PRO A 10 17.12 -8.46 -9.31
C PRO A 10 17.86 -7.14 -9.06
N ILE A 11 17.28 -6.01 -9.48
CA ILE A 11 17.86 -4.67 -9.33
C ILE A 11 17.82 -4.25 -7.85
N ILE A 12 16.70 -4.50 -7.17
CA ILE A 12 16.52 -4.22 -5.74
C ILE A 12 17.54 -5.01 -4.92
N GLU A 13 17.77 -6.28 -5.26
CA GLU A 13 18.73 -7.14 -4.59
C GLU A 13 20.17 -6.73 -4.87
N GLU A 14 20.54 -6.56 -6.14
CA GLU A 14 21.90 -6.23 -6.57
C GLU A 14 22.37 -4.88 -5.98
N LEU A 15 21.49 -3.89 -5.97
CA LEU A 15 21.82 -2.54 -5.53
C LEU A 15 21.46 -2.27 -4.06
N GLY A 16 20.87 -3.23 -3.35
CA GLY A 16 20.48 -3.07 -1.96
C GLY A 16 19.42 -1.98 -1.75
N LEU A 17 18.49 -1.84 -2.69
CA LEU A 17 17.48 -0.78 -2.65
C LEU A 17 16.34 -1.08 -1.68
N SER A 18 15.68 0.00 -1.29
CA SER A 18 14.42 -0.02 -0.56
C SER A 18 13.23 0.18 -1.51
N ILE A 19 12.04 -0.12 -1.01
CA ILE A 19 10.77 -0.05 -1.74
C ILE A 19 9.91 1.05 -1.11
N CYS A 20 9.43 1.98 -1.95
CA CYS A 20 8.22 2.74 -1.66
C CYS A 20 7.03 1.91 -2.15
N PHE A 21 6.21 1.44 -1.22
CA PHE A 21 5.08 0.58 -1.55
C PHE A 21 3.85 1.43 -1.84
N ASP A 22 3.44 1.48 -3.11
CA ASP A 22 2.21 2.12 -3.55
C ASP A 22 1.07 1.09 -3.67
N THR A 23 0.10 1.22 -2.77
CA THR A 23 -1.02 0.28 -2.63
C THR A 23 -2.00 0.35 -3.82
N GLY A 24 -2.37 1.55 -4.25
CA GLY A 24 -3.30 1.72 -5.36
C GLY A 24 -2.69 1.33 -6.70
N HIS A 25 -1.39 1.60 -6.92
CA HIS A 25 -0.72 1.16 -8.15
C HIS A 25 -0.66 -0.36 -8.27
N LEU A 26 -0.44 -1.06 -7.15
CA LEU A 26 -0.48 -2.52 -7.14
C LEU A 26 -1.89 -3.03 -7.52
N LEU A 27 -2.93 -2.53 -6.84
CA LEU A 27 -4.33 -2.91 -7.07
C LEU A 27 -4.82 -2.59 -8.48
N ALA A 28 -4.39 -1.47 -9.04
CA ALA A 28 -4.73 -1.05 -10.39
C ALA A 28 -4.06 -1.89 -11.50
N GLY A 29 -3.18 -2.83 -11.13
CA GLY A 29 -2.45 -3.71 -12.05
C GLY A 29 -1.31 -3.01 -12.78
N PHE A 30 -0.68 -1.99 -12.20
CA PHE A 30 0.55 -1.43 -12.78
C PHE A 30 1.76 -2.34 -12.56
N SER A 31 1.73 -3.13 -11.48
CA SER A 31 2.87 -3.88 -10.96
C SER A 31 2.72 -5.41 -11.05
N GLY A 32 1.75 -5.91 -11.82
CA GLY A 32 1.43 -7.34 -11.93
C GLY A 32 0.22 -7.76 -11.07
N GLU A 33 0.09 -9.05 -10.80
CA GLU A 33 -1.08 -9.67 -10.14
C GLU A 33 -0.84 -10.07 -8.67
N ILE A 34 0.30 -9.70 -8.08
CA ILE A 34 0.57 -9.99 -6.66
C ILE A 34 -0.39 -9.23 -5.75
N SER A 35 -0.95 -9.91 -4.76
CA SER A 35 -1.86 -9.29 -3.81
C SER A 35 -1.12 -8.32 -2.87
N VAL A 36 -1.86 -7.38 -2.27
CA VAL A 36 -1.30 -6.43 -1.29
C VAL A 36 -0.66 -7.15 -0.10
N LEU A 37 -1.30 -8.20 0.42
CA LEU A 37 -0.79 -8.93 1.57
C LEU A 37 0.43 -9.79 1.22
N ASP A 38 0.43 -10.46 0.06
CA ASP A 38 1.58 -11.24 -0.42
C ASP A 38 2.79 -10.32 -0.69
N PHE A 39 2.54 -9.12 -1.22
CA PHE A 39 3.58 -8.12 -1.44
C PHE A 39 4.22 -7.69 -0.12
N VAL A 40 3.41 -7.39 0.90
CA VAL A 40 3.93 -7.05 2.23
C VAL A 40 4.68 -8.23 2.84
N GLU A 41 4.14 -9.45 2.76
CA GLU A 41 4.82 -10.63 3.30
C GLU A 41 6.21 -10.83 2.67
N ARG A 42 6.29 -10.73 1.34
CA ARG A 42 7.53 -10.99 0.59
C ARG A 42 8.56 -9.87 0.74
N TYR A 43 8.13 -8.62 0.83
CA TYR A 43 9.02 -7.46 0.71
C TYR A 43 9.13 -6.59 1.97
N TYR A 44 8.48 -6.96 3.07
CA TYR A 44 8.39 -6.14 4.29
C TYR A 44 9.72 -5.49 4.70
N ASP A 45 10.80 -6.27 4.76
CA ASP A 45 12.11 -5.80 5.24
C ASP A 45 12.75 -4.73 4.35
N ARG A 46 12.24 -4.55 3.12
CA ARG A 46 12.69 -3.53 2.17
C ARG A 46 11.73 -2.38 2.03
N ILE A 47 10.48 -2.51 2.50
CA ILE A 47 9.50 -1.41 2.48
C ILE A 47 9.90 -0.38 3.51
N VAL A 48 10.23 0.83 3.06
CA VAL A 48 10.64 1.95 3.94
C VAL A 48 9.63 3.08 3.94
N GLU A 49 8.73 3.12 2.97
CA GLU A 49 7.69 4.12 2.78
C GLU A 49 6.47 3.45 2.17
N LEU A 50 5.27 3.96 2.50
CA LEU A 50 4.03 3.46 1.96
C LEU A 50 3.15 4.62 1.46
N HIS A 51 2.74 4.57 0.19
CA HIS A 51 1.68 5.41 -0.34
C HIS A 51 0.36 4.68 -0.17
N LEU A 52 -0.49 5.22 0.72
CA LEU A 52 -1.74 4.63 1.12
C LEU A 52 -2.91 5.27 0.38
N HIS A 53 -3.47 4.55 -0.57
CA HIS A 53 -4.71 4.91 -1.26
C HIS A 53 -5.36 3.65 -1.81
N ASP A 54 -6.69 3.71 -1.92
CA ASP A 54 -7.50 2.60 -2.41
C ASP A 54 -7.49 2.55 -3.94
N GLY A 55 -7.78 1.37 -4.48
CA GLY A 55 -7.76 1.12 -5.91
C GLY A 55 -8.42 -0.20 -6.28
N ALA A 56 -8.57 -0.43 -7.58
CA ALA A 56 -9.11 -1.65 -8.15
C ALA A 56 -8.59 -1.86 -9.57
N PHE A 57 -8.59 -3.12 -9.99
CA PHE A 57 -8.31 -3.46 -11.38
C PHE A 57 -9.54 -3.20 -12.26
N PRO A 58 -9.36 -2.72 -13.51
CA PRO A 58 -8.14 -2.17 -14.09
C PRO A 58 -8.04 -0.66 -13.87
N ARG A 59 -6.84 -0.16 -13.57
CA ARG A 59 -6.51 1.29 -13.66
C ARG A 59 -7.38 2.21 -12.80
N ILE A 60 -7.91 1.71 -11.68
CA ILE A 60 -8.52 2.55 -10.66
C ILE A 60 -7.52 2.66 -9.51
N ASP A 61 -6.98 3.85 -9.30
CA ASP A 61 -6.09 4.19 -8.20
C ASP A 61 -6.48 5.55 -7.61
N HIS A 62 -5.74 6.00 -6.60
CA HIS A 62 -5.92 7.29 -5.94
C HIS A 62 -7.38 7.49 -5.48
N LYS A 63 -7.91 6.52 -4.74
CA LYS A 63 -9.23 6.61 -4.10
C LYS A 63 -9.10 6.67 -2.58
N SER A 64 -10.07 7.35 -1.95
CA SER A 64 -10.22 7.28 -0.50
C SER A 64 -10.37 5.83 -0.04
N LEU A 65 -9.88 5.54 1.16
CA LEU A 65 -9.96 4.20 1.75
C LEU A 65 -11.40 3.69 1.92
N GLY A 66 -11.59 2.40 1.67
CA GLY A 66 -12.88 1.70 1.81
C GLY A 66 -13.84 1.91 0.65
N LYS A 67 -13.33 2.39 -0.48
CA LYS A 67 -14.12 2.62 -1.70
C LYS A 67 -13.99 1.48 -2.70
N HIS A 68 -12.86 0.76 -2.67
CA HIS A 68 -12.51 -0.26 -3.63
C HIS A 68 -11.88 -1.47 -2.91
N ASP A 69 -10.87 -2.09 -3.52
CA ASP A 69 -10.46 -3.46 -3.24
C ASP A 69 -9.29 -3.56 -2.25
N LEU A 70 -8.76 -2.44 -1.75
CA LEU A 70 -7.69 -2.47 -0.75
C LEU A 70 -8.19 -3.17 0.52
N PRO A 71 -7.54 -4.25 0.99
CA PRO A 71 -7.86 -4.87 2.28
C PRO A 71 -7.32 -4.01 3.43
N VAL A 72 -7.90 -2.82 3.63
CA VAL A 72 -7.38 -1.76 4.52
C VAL A 72 -7.12 -2.30 5.92
N LYS A 73 -8.07 -3.05 6.49
CA LYS A 73 -7.95 -3.60 7.84
C LYS A 73 -6.77 -4.57 7.95
N ASP A 74 -6.71 -5.55 7.05
CA ASP A 74 -5.68 -6.59 7.12
C ASP A 74 -4.28 -6.01 6.87
N LEU A 75 -4.16 -5.09 5.90
CA LEU A 75 -2.91 -4.38 5.62
C LEU A 75 -2.42 -3.61 6.85
N LEU A 76 -3.28 -2.74 7.42
CA LEU A 76 -2.88 -1.89 8.54
C LEU A 76 -2.56 -2.71 9.80
N LEU A 77 -3.31 -3.78 10.05
CA LEU A 77 -3.03 -4.69 11.16
C LEU A 77 -1.70 -5.42 10.99
N GLU A 78 -1.38 -5.88 9.78
CA GLU A 78 -0.11 -6.55 9.52
C GLU A 78 1.09 -5.59 9.66
N LEU A 79 0.97 -4.36 9.15
CA LEU A 79 1.98 -3.32 9.34
C LEU A 79 2.16 -2.96 10.83
N HIS A 80 1.06 -2.83 11.58
CA HIS A 80 1.11 -2.55 13.01
C HIS A 80 1.77 -3.69 13.80
N LYS A 81 1.37 -4.94 13.53
CA LYS A 81 1.95 -6.16 14.13
C LYS A 81 3.43 -6.28 13.87
N LYS A 82 3.90 -5.94 12.66
CA LYS A 82 5.33 -5.93 12.31
C LYS A 82 6.06 -4.66 12.76
N ASN A 83 5.36 -3.75 13.46
CA ASN A 83 5.91 -2.52 14.02
C ASN A 83 6.52 -1.61 12.96
N PHE A 84 5.86 -1.44 11.80
CA PHE A 84 6.30 -0.57 10.72
C PHE A 84 6.57 0.86 11.21
N LYS A 85 7.70 1.44 10.80
CA LYS A 85 8.16 2.78 11.23
C LYS A 85 8.38 3.77 10.09
N GLY A 86 8.17 3.33 8.85
CA GLY A 86 8.26 4.21 7.69
C GLY A 86 7.12 5.24 7.65
N PRO A 87 7.26 6.33 6.89
CA PRO A 87 6.16 7.23 6.62
C PRO A 87 5.05 6.50 5.86
N LEU A 88 3.82 6.85 6.20
CA LEU A 88 2.61 6.48 5.50
C LEU A 88 2.01 7.77 4.94
N VAL A 89 1.91 7.85 3.62
CA VAL A 89 1.54 9.05 2.88
C VAL A 89 0.23 8.81 2.15
N PHE A 90 -0.76 9.68 2.36
CA PHE A 90 -1.94 9.73 1.50
C PHE A 90 -1.60 10.52 0.24
N GLU A 91 -1.35 9.83 -0.88
CA GLU A 91 -1.24 10.46 -2.20
C GLU A 91 -2.63 10.75 -2.76
N LEU A 92 -3.31 11.70 -2.14
CA LEU A 92 -4.71 12.03 -2.40
C LEU A 92 -4.92 13.54 -2.34
N THR A 93 -6.07 14.02 -2.80
CA THR A 93 -6.51 15.37 -2.42
C THR A 93 -6.71 15.45 -0.91
N LEU A 94 -6.64 16.66 -0.34
CA LEU A 94 -6.86 16.85 1.11
C LEU A 94 -8.20 16.27 1.57
N GLN A 95 -9.26 16.42 0.76
CA GLN A 95 -10.58 15.90 1.11
C GLN A 95 -10.57 14.37 1.18
N GLU A 96 -10.03 13.69 0.18
CA GLU A 96 -9.96 12.22 0.13
C GLU A 96 -9.02 11.65 1.21
N ALA A 97 -7.95 12.35 1.55
CA ALA A 97 -7.07 12.01 2.66
C ALA A 97 -7.82 12.09 4.01
N LEU A 98 -8.64 13.12 4.22
CA LEU A 98 -9.46 13.25 5.42
C LEU A 98 -10.53 12.15 5.50
N GLU A 99 -11.19 11.82 4.39
CA GLU A 99 -12.13 10.70 4.32
C GLU A 99 -11.45 9.36 4.68
N SER A 100 -10.23 9.15 4.19
CA SER A 100 -9.44 7.97 4.49
C SER A 100 -9.06 7.89 5.97
N MET A 101 -8.69 9.02 6.58
CA MET A 101 -8.40 9.09 8.01
C MET A 101 -9.63 8.76 8.86
N GLU A 102 -10.82 9.25 8.50
CA GLU A 102 -12.06 8.88 9.19
C GLU A 102 -12.36 7.39 9.02
N TYR A 103 -12.18 6.82 7.83
CA TYR A 103 -12.35 5.39 7.59
C TYR A 103 -11.48 4.54 8.53
N ILE A 104 -10.19 4.90 8.68
CA ILE A 104 -9.27 4.19 9.59
C ILE A 104 -9.74 4.29 11.05
N LYS A 105 -10.16 5.48 11.51
CA LYS A 105 -10.66 5.68 12.88
C LYS A 105 -11.89 4.81 13.17
N GLU A 106 -12.77 4.64 12.18
CA GLU A 106 -14.00 3.86 12.35
C GLU A 106 -13.75 2.34 12.29
N HIS A 107 -12.89 1.88 11.39
CA HIS A 107 -12.79 0.46 11.04
C HIS A 107 -11.55 -0.25 11.60
N VAL A 108 -10.49 0.51 11.90
CA VAL A 108 -9.20 0.00 12.40
C VAL A 108 -8.61 0.91 13.50
N PRO A 109 -9.38 1.34 14.51
CA PRO A 109 -8.90 2.29 15.54
C PRO A 109 -7.70 1.79 16.34
N GLU A 110 -7.43 0.49 16.36
CA GLU A 110 -6.33 -0.14 17.08
C GLU A 110 -4.95 0.28 16.59
N VAL A 111 -4.80 0.64 15.30
CA VAL A 111 -3.49 1.02 14.74
C VAL A 111 -3.12 2.49 15.01
N LEU A 112 -4.03 3.26 15.59
CA LEU A 112 -3.85 4.69 15.88
C LEU A 112 -3.36 4.97 17.32
N LYS A 113 -3.09 3.93 18.10
CA LYS A 113 -2.63 4.00 19.50
C LYS A 113 -1.15 3.68 19.62
#